data_AF-A0A0U3AHH8-F1
#
_entry.id   AF-A0A0U3AHH8-F1
#
_cell.length_a   1.000
_cell.length_b   1.000
_cell.length_c   1.000
_cell.angle_alpha   90.00
_cell.angle_beta   90.00
_cell.angle_gamma   90.00
#
_symmetry.space_group_name_H-M   'P 1'
#
loop_
_entity.id
_entity.type
_entity.pdbx_description
1 polymer ?
#
loop_
_entity_poly.entity_id
_entity_poly.type
_entity_poly.pdbx_seq_one_letter_code
_entity_poly.pdbx_strand_id
1 'polypeptide(L)'
;MPSDVKMGLWEITSTVNLGGQMPFDTSKLAPEQKAQMEAAMKGAMGAHTSVEKTCMTKEKFEKSSFMTTTPGMNCKQTISTNTRSTLEASLACTGTGEMTMQMHLEAESSTAVKGTIKGTASAAGKTLTSDGTMSGKWLGADCGNTK
;
A
#
# COMPACT_ATOMS: atom_id res chain seq x y z
N MET A 1 2.07 -4.45 -12.81
CA MET A 1 2.96 -5.45 -12.17
C MET A 1 3.98 -5.94 -13.19
N PRO A 2 5.16 -6.43 -12.79
CA PRO A 2 6.16 -7.00 -13.72
C PRO A 2 5.60 -8.21 -14.50
N SER A 3 5.83 -8.29 -15.81
CA SER A 3 5.17 -9.26 -16.71
C SER A 3 5.67 -10.71 -16.63
N ASP A 4 6.70 -10.99 -15.82
CA ASP A 4 7.28 -12.33 -15.68
C ASP A 4 6.67 -13.16 -14.53
N VAL A 5 5.59 -12.70 -13.89
CA VAL A 5 4.98 -13.41 -12.74
C VAL A 5 3.98 -14.48 -13.17
N LYS A 6 3.98 -15.63 -12.48
CA LYS A 6 3.01 -16.72 -12.73
C LYS A 6 1.62 -16.37 -12.22
N MET A 7 0.61 -16.79 -12.98
CA MET A 7 -0.79 -16.77 -12.54
C MET A 7 -1.05 -17.91 -11.55
N GLY A 8 -2.00 -17.72 -10.63
CA GLY A 8 -2.36 -18.72 -9.61
C GLY A 8 -2.34 -18.15 -8.19
N LEU A 9 -2.22 -19.04 -7.20
CA LEU A 9 -2.21 -18.67 -5.79
C LEU A 9 -0.87 -18.07 -5.37
N TRP A 10 -0.92 -16.90 -4.75
CA TRP A 10 0.22 -16.24 -4.14
C TRP A 10 -0.03 -16.01 -2.65
N GLU A 11 1.02 -16.19 -1.86
CA GLU A 11 1.07 -15.70 -0.48
C GLU A 11 1.87 -14.40 -0.47
N ILE A 12 1.23 -13.32 -0.03
CA ILE A 12 1.82 -12.00 0.08
C ILE A 12 1.97 -11.69 1.56
N THR A 13 3.20 -11.43 1.97
CA THR A 13 3.52 -10.88 3.28
C THR A 13 3.84 -9.41 3.11
N SER A 14 3.05 -8.56 3.76
CA SER A 14 3.21 -7.12 3.76
C SER A 14 3.49 -6.67 5.18
N THR A 15 4.55 -5.90 5.38
CA THR A 15 4.83 -5.20 6.63
C THR A 15 4.69 -3.72 6.38
N VAL A 16 3.89 -3.02 7.19
CA VAL A 16 3.72 -1.57 7.12
C VAL A 16 4.09 -1.00 8.47
N ASN A 17 4.94 0.02 8.48
CA ASN A 17 5.35 0.75 9.66
C ASN A 17 4.83 2.18 9.56
N LEU A 18 3.89 2.52 10.44
CA LEU A 18 3.33 3.87 10.52
C LEU A 18 4.08 4.68 11.59
N GLY A 19 4.55 5.87 11.20
CA GLY A 19 5.33 6.78 12.03
C GLY A 19 4.82 8.21 11.97
N GLY A 20 5.25 9.06 12.91
CA GLY A 20 4.86 10.46 12.95
C GLY A 20 3.48 10.71 13.59
N GLN A 21 2.77 11.72 13.10
CA GLN A 21 1.49 12.16 13.63
C GLN A 21 0.43 12.08 12.55
N MET A 22 -0.68 11.44 12.87
CA MET A 22 -1.75 11.31 11.90
C MET A 22 -2.34 12.67 11.48
N PRO A 23 -2.61 12.88 10.18
CA PRO A 23 -2.95 14.17 9.62
C PRO A 23 -4.46 14.47 9.71
N PHE A 24 -5.05 14.38 10.90
CA PHE A 24 -6.45 14.80 11.10
C PHE A 24 -6.63 15.85 12.21
N ASP A 25 -7.71 16.59 11.98
CA ASP A 25 -8.33 17.61 12.81
C ASP A 25 -8.84 17.11 14.17
N THR A 26 -8.03 16.96 15.22
CA THR A 26 -8.57 16.51 16.53
C THR A 26 -9.35 17.58 17.26
N SER A 27 -9.16 18.86 16.96
CA SER A 27 -9.66 19.98 17.77
C SER A 27 -11.18 20.00 17.85
N LYS A 28 -11.87 19.45 16.84
CA LYS A 28 -13.34 19.39 16.74
C LYS A 28 -13.99 18.20 17.45
N LEU A 29 -13.20 17.27 18.00
CA LEU A 29 -13.72 16.06 18.65
C LEU A 29 -14.01 16.30 20.14
N ALA A 30 -15.06 15.65 20.65
CA ALA A 30 -15.34 15.61 22.09
C ALA A 30 -14.20 14.89 22.84
N PRO A 31 -13.96 15.20 24.13
CA PRO A 31 -12.84 14.62 24.89
C PRO A 31 -12.81 13.10 24.90
N GLU A 32 -13.97 12.45 25.02
CA GLU A 32 -14.09 10.99 24.99
C GLU A 32 -13.72 10.40 23.62
N GLN A 33 -14.14 11.05 22.53
CA GLN A 33 -13.81 10.64 21.17
C GLN A 33 -12.32 10.82 20.87
N LYS A 34 -11.69 11.89 21.39
CA LYS A 34 -10.24 12.07 21.31
C LYS A 34 -9.50 10.91 21.97
N ALA A 35 -9.89 10.53 23.19
CA ALA A 35 -9.24 9.45 23.93
C ALA A 35 -9.38 8.09 23.23
N GLN A 36 -10.58 7.76 22.73
CA GLN A 36 -10.79 6.53 21.97
C GLN A 36 -9.95 6.52 20.68
N MET A 37 -9.88 7.66 20.01
CA MET A 37 -9.14 7.78 18.77
C MET A 37 -7.62 7.71 18.98
N GLU A 38 -7.09 8.36 20.02
CA GLU A 38 -5.68 8.25 20.41
C GLU A 38 -5.31 6.82 20.80
N ALA A 39 -6.19 6.10 21.50
CA ALA A 39 -5.97 4.70 21.86
C ALA A 39 -5.94 3.80 20.62
N ALA A 40 -6.90 3.98 19.71
CA ALA A 40 -6.93 3.27 18.43
C ALA A 40 -5.66 3.56 17.59
N MET A 41 -5.19 4.81 17.59
CA MET A 41 -3.98 5.19 16.87
C MET A 41 -2.73 4.59 17.47
N LYS A 42 -2.58 4.62 18.80
CA LYS A 42 -1.44 3.95 19.44
C LYS A 42 -1.36 2.47 19.06
N GLY A 43 -2.51 1.81 18.84
CA GLY A 43 -2.56 0.42 18.37
C GLY A 43 -2.25 0.24 16.88
N ALA A 44 -2.37 1.30 16.06
CA ALA A 44 -2.09 1.28 14.62
C ALA A 44 -0.71 1.88 14.25
N MET A 45 -0.07 2.59 15.17
CA MET A 45 1.28 3.12 15.00
C MET A 45 2.33 2.03 15.20
N GLY A 46 3.43 2.12 14.47
CA GLY A 46 4.49 1.12 14.47
C GLY A 46 4.31 0.07 13.37
N ALA A 47 5.06 -1.03 13.48
CA ALA A 47 5.14 -2.06 12.46
C ALA A 47 4.03 -3.11 12.62
N HIS A 48 3.28 -3.32 11.54
CA HIS A 48 2.25 -4.33 11.41
C HIS A 48 2.56 -5.22 10.22
N THR A 49 2.67 -6.52 10.45
CA THR A 49 2.85 -7.52 9.40
C THR A 49 1.56 -8.30 9.20
N SER A 50 1.11 -8.38 7.95
CA SER A 50 -0.02 -9.19 7.53
C SER A 50 0.42 -10.17 6.46
N VAL A 51 -0.07 -11.40 6.55
CA VAL A 51 0.11 -12.43 5.52
C VAL A 51 -1.24 -12.76 4.94
N GLU A 52 -1.39 -12.59 3.64
CA GLU A 52 -2.62 -12.89 2.91
C GLU A 52 -2.35 -13.79 1.72
N LYS A 53 -3.33 -14.61 1.36
CA LYS A 53 -3.28 -15.43 0.16
C LYS A 53 -4.23 -14.84 -0.87
N THR A 54 -3.70 -14.54 -2.05
CA THR A 54 -4.47 -13.92 -3.13
C THR A 54 -4.29 -14.71 -4.43
N CYS A 55 -5.40 -14.91 -5.14
CA CYS A 55 -5.37 -15.47 -6.48
C CYS A 55 -5.01 -14.38 -7.47
N MET A 56 -3.83 -14.51 -8.09
CA MET A 56 -3.34 -13.63 -9.14
C MET A 56 -3.89 -14.11 -10.49
N THR A 57 -4.86 -13.37 -11.01
CA THR A 57 -5.44 -13.60 -12.35
C THR A 57 -4.93 -12.56 -13.34
N LYS A 58 -4.95 -12.88 -14.64
CA LYS A 58 -4.59 -11.92 -15.71
C LYS A 58 -5.40 -10.63 -15.61
N GLU A 59 -6.67 -10.74 -15.25
CA GLU A 59 -7.55 -9.59 -15.13
C GLU A 59 -7.15 -8.67 -13.96
N LYS A 60 -6.78 -9.22 -12.79
CA LYS A 60 -6.22 -8.43 -11.69
C LYS A 60 -4.85 -7.84 -12.04
N PHE A 61 -4.07 -8.55 -12.85
CA PHE A 61 -2.75 -8.12 -13.30
C PHE A 61 -2.83 -6.93 -14.28
N GLU A 62 -3.79 -6.94 -15.20
CA GLU A 62 -4.04 -5.87 -16.17
C GLU A 62 -4.79 -4.69 -15.55
N LYS A 63 -5.70 -4.95 -14.60
CA LYS A 63 -6.50 -3.94 -13.90
C LYS A 63 -5.88 -3.44 -12.60
N SER A 64 -4.63 -3.80 -12.25
CA SER A 64 -3.92 -3.24 -11.09
C SER A 64 -3.56 -1.75 -11.34
N SER A 65 -4.55 -0.92 -11.62
CA SER A 65 -4.45 0.51 -11.40
C SER A 65 -4.40 0.70 -9.90
N PHE A 66 -3.25 1.12 -9.41
CA PHE A 66 -3.06 1.68 -8.07
C PHE A 66 -3.85 2.99 -7.85
N MET A 67 -4.89 3.22 -8.65
CA MET A 67 -5.80 4.35 -8.56
C MET A 67 -6.83 4.06 -7.48
N THR A 68 -6.46 4.25 -6.23
CA THR A 68 -7.44 4.59 -5.20
C THR A 68 -7.89 6.02 -5.47
N THR A 69 -8.99 6.17 -6.20
CA THR A 69 -9.72 7.45 -6.30
C THR A 69 -10.37 7.73 -4.96
N THR A 70 -9.66 8.44 -4.08
CA THR A 70 -10.25 8.98 -2.86
C THR A 70 -11.07 10.23 -3.22
N PRO A 71 -12.38 10.27 -2.91
CA PRO A 71 -13.21 11.45 -3.18
C PRO A 71 -12.59 12.71 -2.54
N GLY A 72 -12.41 13.77 -3.34
CA GLY A 72 -11.86 15.05 -2.87
C GLY A 72 -10.32 15.19 -2.93
N MET A 73 -9.59 14.17 -3.39
CA MET A 73 -8.15 14.29 -3.68
C MET A 73 -7.86 14.13 -5.17
N ASN A 74 -6.98 14.99 -5.69
CA ASN A 74 -6.47 14.88 -7.05
C ASN A 74 -5.15 14.13 -7.01
N CYS A 75 -5.17 12.86 -7.39
CA CYS A 75 -4.00 11.99 -7.39
C CYS A 75 -3.39 11.88 -8.78
N LYS A 76 -2.11 12.23 -8.91
CA LYS A 76 -1.30 12.00 -10.10
C LYS A 76 -0.39 10.80 -9.88
N GLN A 77 -0.59 9.76 -10.66
CA GLN A 77 0.30 8.61 -10.70
C GLN A 77 1.37 8.82 -11.79
N THR A 78 2.61 8.48 -11.49
CA THR A 78 3.72 8.46 -12.44
C THR A 78 4.36 7.08 -12.38
N ILE A 79 4.42 6.39 -13.52
CA ILE A 79 5.17 5.14 -13.63
C ILE A 79 6.54 5.50 -14.18
N SER A 80 7.58 5.36 -13.36
CA SER A 80 8.95 5.67 -13.76
C SER A 80 9.58 4.50 -14.52
N THR A 81 9.34 3.29 -14.03
CA THR A 81 9.93 2.06 -14.57
C THR A 81 8.85 1.00 -14.68
N ASN A 82 8.72 0.36 -15.83
CA ASN A 82 7.83 -0.79 -16.02
C ASN A 82 8.48 -1.76 -17.00
N THR A 83 9.20 -2.73 -16.45
CA THR A 83 9.92 -3.77 -17.20
C THR A 83 9.36 -5.14 -16.86
N ARG A 84 9.96 -6.19 -17.41
CA ARG A 84 9.56 -7.58 -17.12
C ARG A 84 9.73 -7.96 -15.65
N SER A 85 10.75 -7.39 -14.99
CA SER A 85 11.12 -7.72 -13.62
C SER A 85 10.90 -6.57 -12.64
N THR A 86 10.75 -5.32 -13.08
CA THR A 86 10.74 -4.16 -12.17
C THR A 86 9.60 -3.22 -12.48
N LEU A 87 8.89 -2.79 -11.44
CA LEU A 87 7.88 -1.75 -11.50
C LEU A 87 8.18 -0.68 -10.45
N GLU A 88 8.41 0.54 -10.91
CA GLU A 88 8.52 1.72 -10.06
C GLU A 88 7.41 2.69 -10.39
N ALA A 89 6.66 3.06 -9.38
CA ALA A 89 5.60 4.04 -9.50
C ALA A 89 5.62 4.99 -8.32
N SER A 90 5.25 6.23 -8.58
CA SER A 90 4.96 7.23 -7.57
C SER A 90 3.54 7.74 -7.72
N LEU A 91 2.94 8.12 -6.61
CA LEU A 91 1.63 8.73 -6.51
C LEU A 91 1.80 10.02 -5.72
N ALA A 92 1.30 11.12 -6.25
CA ALA A 92 1.23 12.39 -5.54
C ALA A 92 -0.22 12.88 -5.58
N CYS A 93 -0.84 13.02 -4.42
CA CYS A 93 -2.20 13.53 -4.26
C CYS A 93 -2.19 14.90 -3.61
N THR A 94 -3.04 15.79 -4.12
CA THR A 94 -3.25 17.15 -3.59
C THR A 94 -4.75 17.40 -3.34
N GLY A 95 -5.08 18.38 -2.50
CA GLY A 95 -6.47 18.72 -2.15
C GLY A 95 -6.58 19.20 -0.71
N THR A 96 -7.43 18.54 0.09
CA THR A 96 -7.59 18.80 1.54
C THR A 96 -6.36 18.41 2.38
N GLY A 97 -5.37 17.80 1.75
CA GLY A 97 -4.06 17.45 2.29
C GLY A 97 -3.10 17.10 1.15
N GLU A 98 -1.85 16.84 1.50
CA GLU A 98 -0.83 16.34 0.58
C GLU A 98 -0.50 14.90 0.92
N MET A 99 -0.41 14.04 -0.09
CA MET A 99 0.05 12.68 0.10
C MET A 99 1.01 12.31 -1.01
N THR A 100 2.16 11.75 -0.66
CA THR A 100 3.07 11.15 -1.63
C THR A 100 3.26 9.69 -1.28
N MET A 101 3.34 8.84 -2.30
CA MET A 101 3.65 7.43 -2.15
C MET A 101 4.60 7.03 -3.27
N GLN A 102 5.60 6.24 -2.93
CA GLN A 102 6.57 5.66 -3.84
C GLN A 102 6.51 4.16 -3.65
N MET A 103 6.46 3.44 -4.75
CA MET A 103 6.38 2.00 -4.76
C MET A 103 7.47 1.50 -5.70
N HIS A 104 8.25 0.56 -5.20
CA HIS A 104 9.21 -0.20 -5.98
C HIS A 104 8.87 -1.68 -5.82
N LEU A 105 8.71 -2.38 -6.93
CA LEU A 105 8.38 -3.79 -7.01
C LEU A 105 9.38 -4.48 -7.92
N GLU A 106 9.89 -5.61 -7.47
CA GLU A 106 10.86 -6.42 -8.18
C GLU A 106 10.41 -7.89 -8.19
N ALA A 107 10.29 -8.48 -9.37
CA ALA A 107 10.16 -9.91 -9.55
C ALA A 107 11.56 -10.52 -9.59
N GLU A 108 11.99 -11.09 -8.47
CA GLU A 108 13.24 -11.85 -8.37
C GLU A 108 13.20 -13.11 -9.26
N SER A 109 11.99 -13.66 -9.44
CA SER A 109 11.71 -14.75 -10.36
C SER A 109 10.22 -14.78 -10.70
N SER A 110 9.82 -15.69 -11.59
CA SER A 110 8.40 -15.88 -11.92
C SER A 110 7.54 -16.37 -10.75
N THR A 111 8.15 -16.85 -9.66
CA THR A 111 7.48 -17.34 -8.44
C THR A 111 7.80 -16.55 -7.18
N ALA A 112 8.60 -15.48 -7.27
CA ALA A 112 8.99 -14.67 -6.12
C ALA A 112 9.04 -13.19 -6.50
N VAL A 113 8.38 -12.37 -5.70
CA VAL A 113 8.38 -10.91 -5.82
C VAL A 113 8.75 -10.26 -4.51
N LYS A 114 9.40 -9.11 -4.57
CA LYS A 114 9.64 -8.22 -3.45
C LYS A 114 9.16 -6.83 -3.79
N GLY A 115 8.82 -6.07 -2.77
CA GLY A 115 8.37 -4.70 -2.92
C GLY A 115 8.74 -3.86 -1.73
N THR A 116 8.88 -2.58 -1.97
CA THR A 116 8.95 -1.55 -0.94
C THR A 116 7.96 -0.46 -1.28
N ILE A 117 7.32 0.08 -0.25
CA ILE A 117 6.37 1.17 -0.36
C ILE A 117 6.82 2.20 0.66
N LYS A 118 6.92 3.46 0.24
CA LYS A 118 7.18 4.59 1.12
C LYS A 118 6.11 5.62 0.89
N GLY A 119 5.54 6.14 1.95
CA GLY A 119 4.45 7.08 1.89
C GLY A 119 4.63 8.18 2.92
N THR A 120 4.15 9.36 2.58
CA THR A 120 3.97 10.46 3.50
C THR A 120 2.61 11.09 3.25
N ALA A 121 1.90 11.43 4.31
CA ALA A 121 0.64 12.15 4.25
C ALA A 121 0.70 13.31 5.23
N SER A 122 0.39 14.51 4.75
CA SER A 122 0.46 15.75 5.51
C SER A 122 -0.86 16.50 5.40
N ALA A 123 -1.45 16.86 6.54
CA ALA A 123 -2.60 17.77 6.61
C ALA A 123 -2.65 18.44 7.98
N ALA A 124 -3.24 19.63 8.05
CA ALA A 124 -3.38 20.40 9.29
C ALA A 124 -2.08 20.55 10.10
N GLY A 125 -0.93 20.69 9.42
CA GLY A 125 0.39 20.85 10.05
C GLY A 125 0.97 19.57 10.69
N LYS A 126 0.33 18.42 10.51
CA LYS A 126 0.80 17.10 10.97
C LYS A 126 1.21 16.25 9.78
N THR A 127 2.22 15.41 9.99
CA THR A 127 2.75 14.51 8.96
C THR A 127 2.83 13.08 9.49
N LEU A 128 2.19 12.17 8.75
CA LEU A 128 2.27 10.72 8.90
C LEU A 128 3.26 10.18 7.88
N THR A 129 4.15 9.32 8.32
CA THR A 129 5.06 8.57 7.46
C THR A 129 4.64 7.11 7.47
N SER A 130 4.82 6.44 6.33
CA SER A 130 4.52 5.02 6.16
C SER A 130 5.67 4.38 5.41
N ASP A 131 6.31 3.39 6.03
CA ASP A 131 7.34 2.59 5.38
C ASP A 131 6.88 1.15 5.34
N GLY A 132 6.81 0.57 4.16
CA GLY A 132 6.29 -0.76 3.93
C GLY A 132 7.25 -1.62 3.13
N THR A 133 7.28 -2.91 3.46
CA THR A 133 7.92 -3.94 2.66
C THR A 133 6.89 -4.99 2.30
N MET A 134 7.05 -5.57 1.12
CA MET A 134 6.18 -6.62 0.62
C MET A 134 7.06 -7.74 0.08
N SER A 135 6.64 -8.98 0.30
CA SER A 135 7.22 -10.15 -0.34
C SER A 135 6.09 -11.06 -0.77
N GLY A 136 6.18 -11.62 -1.97
CA GLY A 136 5.19 -12.51 -2.53
C GLY A 136 5.85 -13.81 -2.98
N LYS A 137 5.19 -14.92 -2.68
CA LYS A 137 5.60 -16.26 -3.09
C LYS A 137 4.45 -16.98 -3.78
N TRP A 138 4.71 -17.51 -4.96
CA TRP A 138 3.75 -18.35 -5.67
C TRP A 138 3.62 -19.72 -4.98
N LEU A 139 2.40 -20.13 -4.68
CA LEU A 139 2.08 -21.37 -4.00
C LEU A 139 1.60 -22.48 -4.95
N GLY A 140 0.98 -22.12 -6.07
CA GLY A 140 0.40 -23.10 -6.98
C GLY A 140 -0.43 -22.48 -8.09
N ALA A 141 -0.70 -23.26 -9.13
CA ALA A 141 -1.57 -22.82 -10.23
C ALA A 141 -3.05 -22.82 -9.83
N ASP A 142 -3.41 -23.66 -8.86
CA ASP A 142 -4.75 -23.75 -8.30
C ASP A 142 -4.93 -22.67 -7.22
N CYS A 143 -5.95 -21.82 -7.40
CA CYS A 143 -6.32 -20.82 -6.42
C CYS A 143 -7.14 -21.38 -5.26
N GLY A 144 -7.61 -22.63 -5.34
CA GLY A 144 -8.51 -23.21 -4.34
C GLY A 144 -9.76 -22.35 -4.12
N ASN A 145 -10.31 -22.38 -2.91
CA ASN A 145 -11.53 -21.66 -2.53
C ASN A 145 -11.30 -20.16 -2.17
N THR A 146 -10.17 -19.55 -2.53
CA THR A 146 -9.94 -18.13 -2.21
C THR A 146 -10.82 -17.24 -3.09
N LYS A 147 -11.93 -16.73 -2.52
CA LYS A 147 -12.77 -15.68 -3.10
C LYS A 147 -12.13 -14.30 -2.91
#